data_AF-A0A7J7H7A2-F1
#
_entry.id   AF-A0A7J7H7A2-F1
#
_cell.length_a   1.000
_cell.length_b   1.000
_cell.length_c   1.000
_cell.angle_alpha   90.00
_cell.angle_beta   90.00
_cell.angle_gamma   90.00
#
_symmetry.space_group_name_H-M   'P 1'
#
loop_
_entity.id
_entity.type
_entity.pdbx_description
1 polymer ?
#
loop_
_entity_poly.entity_id
_entity_poly.type
_entity_poly.pdbx_seq_one_letter_code
_entity_poly.pdbx_strand_id
1 'polypeptide(L)'
;MGLPISSSRFLEILDESLYGLIVEPPIDKFRGSYNDGLRPAVCPFYCSRNGYQDELIWAAAWLHKATKATYYWNYVTRNIHSVDSVFAEFGWDAKHAGINILLSKFVLDSSLFRTNADKFVCSVLPESPTKSVTYSPSMYVCYIIK
;
A
#
# COMPACT_ATOMS: atom_id res chain seq x y z
N MET A 1 -0.63 25.35 11.97
CA MET A 1 -0.65 24.33 13.04
C MET A 1 -1.59 23.23 12.60
N GLY A 2 -1.05 22.13 12.06
CA GLY A 2 -1.85 20.95 11.74
C GLY A 2 -2.06 20.13 13.01
N LEU A 3 -3.31 19.85 13.35
CA LEU A 3 -3.66 19.01 14.49
C LEU A 3 -3.14 17.58 14.24
N PRO A 4 -2.51 16.93 15.23
CA PRO A 4 -2.12 15.54 15.11
C PRO A 4 -3.39 14.69 15.00
N ILE A 5 -3.47 13.85 13.98
CA ILE A 5 -4.49 12.82 13.88
C ILE A 5 -4.21 11.84 15.01
N SER A 6 -4.93 11.99 16.13
CA SER A 6 -4.90 11.05 17.25
C SER A 6 -5.22 9.65 16.74
N SER A 7 -4.46 8.67 17.22
CA SER A 7 -4.65 7.23 16.99
C SER A 7 -6.09 6.75 17.20
N SER A 8 -6.89 7.49 17.98
CA SER A 8 -8.30 7.19 18.24
C SER A 8 -9.18 7.30 17.00
N ARG A 9 -8.91 8.23 16.07
CA ARG A 9 -9.85 8.52 14.96
C ARG A 9 -9.83 7.51 13.82
N PHE A 10 -8.74 6.73 13.69
CA PHE A 10 -8.66 5.64 12.72
C PHE A 10 -9.30 4.36 13.28
N LEU A 11 -9.26 4.20 14.60
CA LEU A 11 -9.92 3.11 15.30
C LEU A 11 -11.44 3.33 15.40
N GLU A 12 -11.91 4.58 15.50
CA GLU A 12 -13.35 4.93 15.42
C GLU A 12 -14.01 4.58 14.08
N ILE A 13 -13.24 4.37 13.00
CA ILE A 13 -13.78 3.95 11.69
C ILE A 13 -14.11 2.45 11.67
N LEU A 14 -13.51 1.68 12.56
CA LEU A 14 -13.78 0.25 12.71
C LEU A 14 -14.74 0.10 13.89
N ASP A 15 -16.04 -0.08 13.61
CA ASP A 15 -16.96 -0.58 14.63
C ASP A 15 -16.35 -1.82 15.31
N GLU A 16 -16.56 -2.00 16.61
CA GLU A 16 -16.02 -3.11 17.42
C GLU A 16 -16.32 -4.49 16.77
N SER A 17 -17.42 -4.59 16.01
CA SER A 17 -17.78 -5.77 15.22
C SER A 17 -16.86 -6.05 14.01
N LEU A 18 -16.36 -5.00 13.35
CA LEU A 18 -15.41 -5.07 12.23
C LEU A 18 -13.99 -5.31 12.71
N TYR A 19 -13.65 -4.83 13.92
CA TYR A 19 -12.35 -5.09 14.53
C TYR A 19 -12.13 -6.59 14.71
N GLY A 20 -13.11 -7.31 15.29
CA GLY A 20 -13.05 -8.76 15.45
C GLY A 20 -12.88 -9.53 14.12
N LEU A 21 -13.56 -9.10 13.06
CA LEU A 21 -13.54 -9.79 11.77
C LEU A 21 -12.25 -9.57 10.97
N ILE A 22 -11.62 -8.39 11.10
CA ILE A 22 -10.42 -8.00 10.34
C ILE A 22 -9.13 -8.30 11.11
N VAL A 23 -9.17 -8.23 12.45
CA VAL A 23 -7.97 -8.25 13.30
C VAL A 23 -7.74 -9.62 13.96
N GLU A 24 -8.79 -10.39 14.30
CA GLU A 24 -8.64 -11.67 15.02
C GLU A 24 -8.13 -12.85 14.17
N PRO A 25 -8.62 -13.12 12.95
CA PRO A 25 -8.01 -14.17 12.15
C PRO A 25 -6.60 -13.72 11.70
N PRO A 26 -5.62 -14.64 11.61
CA PRO A 26 -4.37 -14.35 10.92
C PRO A 26 -4.67 -13.72 9.56
N ILE A 27 -4.00 -12.61 9.24
CA ILE A 27 -4.28 -11.78 8.06
C ILE A 27 -4.20 -12.56 6.73
N ASP A 28 -3.61 -13.76 6.77
CA ASP A 28 -3.30 -14.62 5.65
C ASP A 28 -3.95 -16.02 5.77
N LYS A 29 -4.98 -16.19 6.61
CA LYS A 29 -5.67 -17.47 6.80
C LYS A 29 -6.30 -18.01 5.51
N PHE A 30 -6.85 -17.13 4.69
CA PHE A 30 -7.45 -17.46 3.40
C PHE A 30 -6.74 -16.68 2.31
N ARG A 31 -5.80 -17.35 1.63
CA ARG A 31 -5.00 -16.74 0.56
C ARG A 31 -5.63 -17.03 -0.80
N GLY A 32 -5.74 -16.00 -1.63
CA GLY A 32 -6.30 -16.13 -2.98
C GLY A 32 -6.68 -14.76 -3.54
N SER A 33 -6.76 -14.67 -4.87
CA SER A 33 -7.30 -13.47 -5.49
C SER A 33 -8.82 -13.54 -5.46
N TYR A 34 -9.49 -12.42 -5.17
CA TYR A 34 -10.95 -12.38 -5.28
C TYR A 34 -11.44 -12.66 -6.70
N ASN A 35 -10.59 -12.47 -7.72
CA ASN A 35 -10.90 -12.83 -9.10
C ASN A 35 -11.22 -14.32 -9.25
N ASP A 36 -10.67 -15.20 -8.41
CA ASP A 36 -10.88 -16.64 -8.54
C ASP A 36 -12.37 -17.03 -8.35
N GLY A 37 -13.14 -16.21 -7.63
CA GLY A 37 -14.58 -16.41 -7.42
C GLY A 37 -15.49 -15.31 -8.00
N LEU A 38 -15.01 -14.05 -8.05
CA LEU A 38 -15.86 -12.89 -8.37
C LEU A 38 -15.56 -12.26 -9.73
N ARG A 39 -14.61 -12.79 -10.49
CA ARG A 39 -14.21 -12.24 -11.79
C ARG A 39 -15.38 -11.89 -12.73
N PRO A 40 -16.42 -12.73 -12.91
CA PRO A 40 -17.55 -12.37 -13.79
C PRO A 40 -18.34 -11.13 -13.35
N ALA A 41 -18.32 -10.77 -12.06
CA ALA A 41 -19.08 -9.66 -11.51
C ALA A 41 -18.31 -8.33 -11.48
N VAL A 42 -16.97 -8.42 -11.40
CA VAL A 42 -16.08 -7.28 -11.14
C VAL A 42 -15.28 -6.85 -12.38
N CYS A 43 -15.02 -7.78 -13.29
CA CYS A 43 -14.32 -7.51 -14.53
C CYS A 43 -15.28 -7.01 -15.63
N PRO A 44 -14.83 -6.11 -16.53
CA PRO A 44 -13.44 -5.66 -16.72
C PRO A 44 -13.00 -4.48 -15.86
N PHE A 45 -13.84 -3.97 -14.95
CA PHE A 45 -13.59 -2.68 -14.27
C PHE A 45 -12.58 -2.79 -13.12
N TYR A 46 -12.76 -3.77 -12.24
CA TYR A 46 -11.90 -4.02 -11.08
C TYR A 46 -11.46 -5.48 -11.11
N CYS A 47 -10.52 -5.83 -12.00
CA CYS A 47 -9.89 -7.15 -12.02
C CYS A 47 -8.56 -7.15 -11.27
N SER A 48 -8.39 -7.97 -10.22
CA SER A 48 -7.06 -8.14 -9.61
C SER A 48 -6.03 -8.62 -10.65
N ARG A 49 -5.06 -7.77 -11.04
CA ARG A 49 -4.02 -8.13 -12.02
C ARG A 49 -2.70 -8.45 -11.36
N ASN A 50 -2.39 -7.75 -10.27
CA ASN A 50 -1.12 -7.87 -9.56
C ASN A 50 -1.14 -8.96 -8.46
N GLY A 51 -2.31 -9.53 -8.18
CA GLY A 51 -2.49 -10.52 -7.12
C GLY A 51 -3.08 -9.90 -5.85
N TYR A 52 -2.63 -10.37 -4.70
CA TYR A 52 -3.10 -9.93 -3.38
C TYR A 52 -1.94 -9.71 -2.38
N GLN A 53 -0.70 -9.99 -2.79
CA GLN A 53 0.47 -10.01 -1.91
C GLN A 53 0.79 -8.61 -1.38
N ASP A 54 0.74 -7.60 -2.25
CA ASP A 54 0.95 -6.21 -1.87
C ASP A 54 -0.19 -5.68 -1.00
N GLU A 55 -1.45 -6.10 -1.21
CA GLU A 55 -2.55 -5.80 -0.28
C GLU A 55 -2.29 -6.34 1.12
N LEU A 56 -1.80 -7.59 1.25
CA LEU A 56 -1.52 -8.17 2.57
C LEU A 56 -0.41 -7.42 3.31
N ILE A 57 0.66 -7.04 2.60
CA ILE A 57 1.73 -6.22 3.19
C ILE A 57 1.23 -4.84 3.56
N TRP A 58 0.44 -4.20 2.69
CA TRP A 58 -0.16 -2.89 2.93
C TRP A 58 -1.06 -2.90 4.18
N ALA A 59 -1.95 -3.89 4.29
CA ALA A 59 -2.83 -4.05 5.43
C ALA A 59 -2.05 -4.32 6.73
N ALA A 60 -1.07 -5.23 6.71
CA ALA A 60 -0.22 -5.49 7.87
C ALA A 60 0.57 -4.24 8.30
N ALA A 61 1.10 -3.46 7.36
CA ALA A 61 1.81 -2.22 7.68
C ALA A 61 0.90 -1.18 8.35
N TRP A 62 -0.35 -1.02 7.89
CA TRP A 62 -1.32 -0.14 8.53
C TRP A 62 -1.76 -0.64 9.91
N LEU A 63 -2.04 -1.93 10.04
CA LEU A 63 -2.39 -2.54 11.32
C LEU A 63 -1.25 -2.38 12.33
N HIS A 64 0.01 -2.59 11.91
CA HIS A 64 1.17 -2.30 12.75
C HIS A 64 1.22 -0.82 13.15
N LYS A 65 0.99 0.10 12.21
CA LYS A 65 1.00 1.54 12.49
C LYS A 65 -0.03 1.94 13.54
N ALA A 66 -1.25 1.39 13.44
CA ALA A 66 -2.39 1.69 14.31
C ALA A 66 -2.30 1.01 15.68
N THR A 67 -1.93 -0.28 15.71
CA THR A 67 -1.97 -1.10 16.94
C THR A 67 -0.63 -1.19 17.66
N LYS A 68 0.47 -0.91 16.97
CA LYS A 68 1.85 -1.20 17.40
C LYS A 68 2.13 -2.67 17.70
N ALA A 69 1.23 -3.59 17.35
CA ALA A 69 1.44 -5.01 17.58
C ALA A 69 2.61 -5.53 16.72
N THR A 70 3.54 -6.24 17.35
CA THR A 70 4.73 -6.82 16.71
C THR A 70 4.38 -7.94 15.74
N TYR A 71 3.23 -8.61 15.94
CA TYR A 71 2.69 -9.60 15.03
C TYR A 71 2.65 -9.10 13.58
N TYR A 72 2.05 -7.93 13.35
CA TYR A 72 1.94 -7.34 12.01
C TYR A 72 3.28 -6.91 11.43
N TRP A 73 4.20 -6.39 12.27
CA TRP A 73 5.55 -6.06 11.81
C TRP A 73 6.32 -7.30 11.37
N ASN A 74 6.23 -8.39 12.14
CA ASN A 74 6.84 -9.67 11.80
C ASN A 74 6.26 -10.26 10.52
N TYR A 75 4.96 -10.03 10.26
CA TYR A 75 4.35 -10.43 9.00
C TYR A 75 4.96 -9.66 7.82
N VAL A 76 5.06 -8.33 7.92
CA VAL A 76 5.66 -7.48 6.89
C VAL A 76 7.10 -7.92 6.59
N THR A 77 7.95 -8.05 7.61
CA THR A 77 9.37 -8.37 7.41
C THR A 77 9.60 -9.74 6.80
N ARG A 78 8.78 -10.74 7.13
CA ARG A 78 8.91 -12.10 6.56
C ARG A 78 8.40 -12.20 5.12
N ASN A 79 7.37 -11.42 4.78
CA ASN A 79 6.67 -11.59 3.50
C ASN A 79 6.98 -10.48 2.48
N ILE A 80 7.77 -9.46 2.83
CA ILE A 80 8.03 -8.34 1.91
C ILE A 80 8.63 -8.79 0.57
N HIS A 81 9.43 -9.85 0.57
CA HIS A 81 10.04 -10.40 -0.64
C HIS A 81 9.02 -11.02 -1.62
N SER A 82 7.77 -11.21 -1.20
CA SER A 82 6.67 -11.69 -2.05
C SER A 82 6.02 -10.60 -2.89
N VAL A 83 6.30 -9.34 -2.58
CA VAL A 83 5.90 -8.18 -3.38
C VAL A 83 6.92 -8.03 -4.50
N ASP A 84 6.45 -7.79 -5.72
CA ASP A 84 7.33 -7.66 -6.87
C ASP A 84 8.21 -6.39 -6.79
N SER A 85 9.14 -6.26 -7.73
CA SER A 85 10.11 -5.15 -7.72
C SER A 85 9.56 -3.81 -8.22
N VAL A 86 8.27 -3.71 -8.52
CA VAL A 86 7.64 -2.45 -8.91
C VAL A 86 7.71 -1.48 -7.73
N PHE A 87 8.20 -0.27 -7.97
CA PHE A 87 8.37 0.74 -6.91
C PHE A 87 7.39 1.91 -7.04
N ALA A 88 6.86 2.15 -8.25
CA ALA A 88 6.20 3.40 -8.60
C ALA A 88 4.67 3.31 -8.75
N GLU A 89 4.08 2.12 -8.60
CA GLU A 89 2.64 1.95 -8.80
C GLU A 89 1.88 2.09 -7.47
N PHE A 90 0.84 2.91 -7.49
CA PHE A 90 -0.09 3.04 -6.39
C PHE A 90 -1.50 3.32 -6.91
N GLY A 91 -2.43 2.44 -6.55
CA GLY A 91 -3.80 2.49 -6.99
C GLY A 91 -4.62 1.38 -6.35
N TRP A 92 -5.80 1.16 -6.91
CA TRP A 92 -6.73 0.18 -6.37
C TRP A 92 -6.20 -1.27 -6.48
N ASP A 93 -5.40 -1.59 -7.52
CA ASP A 93 -4.81 -2.93 -7.78
C ASP A 93 -3.34 -3.05 -7.36
N ALA A 94 -2.67 -1.95 -6.97
CA ALA A 94 -1.25 -1.96 -6.66
C ALA A 94 -0.94 -1.07 -5.46
N LYS A 95 -0.19 -1.55 -4.46
CA LYS A 95 0.16 -0.83 -3.22
C LYS A 95 1.64 -0.52 -3.08
N HIS A 96 2.47 -0.91 -4.05
CA HIS A 96 3.92 -0.81 -4.05
C HIS A 96 4.48 0.53 -3.55
N ALA A 97 4.13 1.65 -4.19
CA ALA A 97 4.69 2.94 -3.81
C ALA A 97 4.20 3.37 -2.41
N GLY A 98 2.95 3.04 -2.07
CA GLY A 98 2.38 3.26 -0.74
C GLY A 98 3.13 2.51 0.35
N ILE A 99 3.41 1.22 0.14
CA ILE A 99 4.19 0.38 1.06
C ILE A 99 5.58 0.99 1.28
N ASN A 100 6.29 1.34 0.20
CA ASN A 100 7.62 1.95 0.30
C ASN A 100 7.59 3.27 1.11
N ILE A 101 6.60 4.15 0.87
CA ILE A 101 6.45 5.40 1.63
C ILE A 101 6.07 5.14 3.10
N LEU A 102 5.18 4.18 3.36
CA LEU A 102 4.71 3.88 4.71
C LEU A 102 5.83 3.26 5.56
N LEU A 103 6.55 2.30 5.01
CA LEU A 103 7.62 1.57 5.69
C LEU A 103 8.90 2.39 5.87
N SER A 104 9.19 3.34 4.97
CA SER A 104 10.34 4.25 5.12
C SER A 104 10.28 5.12 6.38
N LYS A 105 9.10 5.29 6.97
CA LYS A 105 8.92 6.01 8.25
C LYS A 105 9.20 5.16 9.48
N PHE A 106 9.14 3.83 9.36
CA PHE A 106 9.35 2.89 10.46
C PHE A 106 10.80 2.40 10.52
N VAL A 107 11.49 2.33 9.38
CA VAL A 107 12.87 1.87 9.29
C VAL A 107 13.78 3.08 9.09
N LEU A 108 14.48 3.49 10.15
CA LEU A 108 15.32 4.70 10.17
C LEU A 108 16.58 4.60 9.29
N ASP A 109 17.02 3.38 8.96
CA ASP A 109 18.22 3.16 8.17
C ASP A 109 17.95 3.27 6.67
N SER A 110 19.01 3.28 5.84
CA SER A 110 18.96 3.36 4.35
C SER A 110 18.32 2.11 3.70
N SER A 111 17.16 1.73 4.20
CA SER A 111 16.37 0.59 3.77
C SER A 111 15.90 0.79 2.35
N LEU A 112 15.81 -0.33 1.63
CA LEU A 112 15.25 -0.43 0.29
C LEU A 112 13.95 0.39 0.13
N PHE A 113 13.11 0.45 1.18
CA PHE A 113 11.87 1.23 1.20
C PHE A 113 12.08 2.73 1.03
N ARG A 114 13.08 3.30 1.71
CA ARG A 114 13.40 4.73 1.58
C ARG A 114 13.92 5.02 0.18
N THR A 115 14.84 4.20 -0.33
CA THR A 115 15.35 4.34 -1.70
C THR A 115 14.22 4.23 -2.73
N ASN A 116 13.31 3.28 -2.58
CA ASN A 116 12.19 3.11 -3.49
C ASN A 116 11.15 4.22 -3.37
N ALA A 117 10.90 4.72 -2.16
CA ALA A 117 10.04 5.88 -1.93
C ALA A 117 10.62 7.13 -2.59
N ASP A 118 11.91 7.39 -2.42
CA ASP A 118 12.61 8.51 -3.06
C ASP A 118 12.56 8.38 -4.58
N LYS A 119 12.82 7.18 -5.13
CA LYS A 119 12.67 6.90 -6.56
C LYS A 119 11.26 7.19 -7.07
N PHE A 120 10.23 6.76 -6.36
CA PHE A 120 8.84 7.03 -6.74
C PHE A 120 8.55 8.54 -6.73
N VAL A 121 8.88 9.25 -5.64
CA VAL A 121 8.66 10.69 -5.54
C VAL A 121 9.40 11.43 -6.67
N CYS A 122 10.67 11.10 -6.91
CA CYS A 122 11.44 11.69 -8.01
C CYS A 122 10.87 11.33 -9.39
N SER A 123 10.21 10.18 -9.56
CA SER A 123 9.60 9.81 -10.83
C SER A 123 8.38 10.69 -11.20
N VAL A 124 7.72 11.28 -10.19
CA VAL A 124 6.52 12.12 -10.34
C VAL A 124 6.76 13.60 -10.06
N LEU A 125 8.02 14.04 -9.90
CA LEU A 125 8.33 15.47 -9.75
C LEU A 125 8.73 16.07 -11.12
N PRO A 126 8.20 17.26 -11.48
CA PRO A 126 8.39 17.83 -12.82
C PRO A 126 9.86 18.18 -13.13
N GLU A 127 10.60 18.65 -12.12
CA GLU A 127 12.01 19.08 -12.22
C GLU A 127 13.03 17.97 -11.89
N SER A 128 12.55 16.76 -11.66
CA SER A 128 13.44 15.65 -11.30
C SER A 128 14.16 15.09 -12.54
N PRO A 129 15.47 14.80 -12.46
CA PRO A 129 16.20 14.19 -13.56
C PRO A 129 15.75 12.75 -13.87
N THR A 130 15.02 12.10 -12.96
CA THR A 130 14.52 10.72 -13.10
C THR A 130 13.00 10.65 -13.28
N LYS A 131 12.37 11.76 -13.67
CA LYS A 131 10.94 11.84 -13.98
C LYS A 131 10.54 10.82 -15.05
N SER A 132 9.47 10.06 -14.78
CA SER A 132 8.93 9.04 -15.70
C SER A 132 7.54 9.37 -16.24
N VAL A 133 6.85 10.35 -15.64
CA VAL A 133 5.49 10.75 -16.04
C VAL A 133 5.50 11.99 -16.95
N THR A 134 4.46 12.10 -17.79
CA THR A 134 4.22 13.28 -18.63
C THR A 134 3.24 14.24 -17.97
N TYR A 135 3.28 15.49 -18.39
CA TYR A 135 2.46 16.56 -17.83
C TYR A 135 1.70 17.25 -18.95
N SER A 136 0.47 17.65 -18.64
CA SER A 136 -0.30 18.57 -19.47
C SER A 136 0.35 19.96 -19.49
N PRO A 137 0.00 20.84 -20.44
CA PRO A 137 0.45 22.23 -20.45
C PRO A 137 0.17 22.99 -19.15
N SER A 138 -0.86 22.59 -18.39
CA SER A 138 -1.24 23.17 -17.10
C SER A 138 -0.58 22.48 -15.89
N MET A 139 0.47 21.69 -16.10
CA MET A 139 1.26 21.02 -15.05
C MET A 139 0.53 19.93 -14.24
N TYR A 140 -0.57 19.39 -14.75
CA TYR A 140 -1.16 18.17 -14.18
C TYR A 140 -0.46 16.93 -14.73
N VAL A 141 -0.17 15.96 -13.86
CA VAL A 141 0.36 14.66 -14.27
C VAL A 141 -0.66 13.96 -15.18
N CYS A 142 -0.24 13.59 -16.38
CA CYS A 142 -1.04 12.83 -17.32
C CYS A 142 -0.90 11.33 -17.02
N TYR A 143 -1.88 10.77 -16.32
CA TYR A 143 -2.05 9.33 -16.24
C TYR A 143 -3.02 8.88 -17.33
N ILE A 144 -2.58 7.97 -18.19
CA ILE A 144 -3.51 7.15 -18.98
C ILE A 144 -4.07 6.12 -18.00
N ILE A 145 -5.34 6.29 -17.62
CA ILE A 145 -6.06 5.27 -16.84
C ILE A 145 -6.09 4.01 -17.73
N LYS A 146 -5.38 2.96 -17.30
CA LYS A 146 -5.42 1.63 -17.93
C LYS A 146 -6.76 0.95 -17.71
#